data_AF-A0A3P8BSD8-F1
#
_entry.id   AF-A0A3P8BSD8-F1
#
_cell.length_a   1.000
_cell.length_b   1.000
_cell.length_c   1.000
_cell.angle_alpha   90.00
_cell.angle_beta   90.00
_cell.angle_gamma   90.00
#
_symmetry.space_group_name_H-M   'P 1'
#
loop_
_entity.id
_entity.type
_entity.pdbx_description
1 polymer ?
#
loop_
_entity_poly.entity_id
_entity_poly.type
_entity_poly.pdbx_seq_one_letter_code
_entity_poly.pdbx_strand_id
1 'polypeptide(L)'
;MERNDDDDDDDEDSIFHRWPKELIRRFRFLDLIPSLFDHMYVRNGAFSRLLMEDIKIPSSLDECMSKMRSAINGLIYGLENHLGTNGKLCGMENECVTEYRRNVDGDFTKTLMSMKPLKPPSAKTPELSFLSFFSKLFNVNLEKDFKPLEIQGLAILLILWFRCSSHAQNEAKNIKTSPVALALSCCTIAMNSNREFLGRNRDVDGDFANSIRTHLDKCADVAKSNCCQDVNKRSFCIEQVHQLNELQSMATGLKHLVAMIEVLCPFYMSSSNKFDSCSHFRNPFISFYPFWMLFASGRLLYWVSRLLQNIDPSERFHKVMNEWLPKLLIR
;
A
#
# COMPACT_ATOMS: atom_id res chain seq x y z
N MET A 1 -11.52 32.18 18.02
CA MET A 1 -10.32 32.55 17.25
C MET A 1 -9.88 31.31 16.51
N GLU A 2 -10.45 31.10 15.33
CA GLU A 2 -9.93 30.12 14.37
C GLU A 2 -8.60 30.71 13.85
N ARG A 3 -7.51 29.95 14.00
CA ARG A 3 -6.27 30.27 13.27
C ARG A 3 -6.57 30.01 11.80
N ASN A 4 -6.33 31.00 10.95
CA ASN A 4 -6.29 30.79 9.52
C ASN A 4 -4.99 29.99 9.24
N ASP A 5 -5.11 28.68 9.07
CA ASP A 5 -3.99 27.78 8.72
C ASP A 5 -3.42 28.02 7.30
N ASP A 6 -3.91 29.06 6.61
CA ASP A 6 -3.43 29.52 5.30
C ASP A 6 -2.18 30.43 5.41
N ASP A 7 -1.94 31.10 6.56
CA ASP A 7 -0.81 32.03 6.70
C ASP A 7 0.56 31.31 6.89
N ASP A 8 0.58 30.04 7.32
CA ASP A 8 1.80 29.25 7.56
C ASP A 8 2.33 28.54 6.29
N ASP A 9 1.56 28.46 5.20
CA ASP A 9 1.94 27.76 3.96
C ASP A 9 2.75 28.65 2.98
N ASP A 10 2.73 29.97 3.17
CA ASP A 10 3.51 30.95 2.38
C ASP A 10 4.92 31.19 2.95
N ASP A 11 5.26 30.64 4.12
CA ASP A 11 6.61 30.65 4.68
C ASP A 11 7.58 29.88 3.75
N GLU A 12 8.67 30.52 3.32
CA GLU A 12 9.69 29.89 2.45
C GLU A 12 10.38 28.69 3.13
N ASP A 13 10.41 28.68 4.47
CA ASP A 13 10.97 27.59 5.27
C ASP A 13 10.00 26.42 5.48
N SER A 14 8.72 26.57 5.09
CA SER A 14 7.72 25.50 5.19
C SER A 14 7.96 24.40 4.16
N ILE A 15 7.81 23.12 4.58
CA ILE A 15 7.84 21.99 3.64
C ILE A 15 6.74 22.11 2.58
N PHE A 16 5.63 22.77 2.93
CA PHE A 16 4.47 22.99 2.06
C PHE A 16 4.61 24.19 1.14
N HIS A 17 5.69 24.96 1.24
CA HIS A 17 5.89 26.15 0.43
C HIS A 17 5.68 25.84 -1.07
N ARG A 18 4.73 26.54 -1.69
CA ARG A 18 4.28 26.40 -3.10
C ARG A 18 3.64 25.05 -3.49
N TRP A 19 3.39 24.15 -2.56
CA TRP A 19 2.68 22.91 -2.88
C TRP A 19 1.23 23.20 -3.31
N PRO A 20 0.64 22.33 -4.16
CA PRO A 20 -0.78 22.41 -4.45
C PRO A 20 -1.60 22.26 -3.16
N LYS A 21 -2.59 23.14 -2.92
CA LYS A 21 -3.43 23.11 -1.70
C LYS A 21 -4.03 21.74 -1.40
N GLU A 22 -4.47 21.00 -2.42
CA GLU A 22 -5.02 19.65 -2.23
C GLU A 22 -3.95 18.65 -1.74
N LEU A 23 -2.68 18.81 -2.14
CA LEU A 23 -1.59 17.99 -1.64
C LEU A 23 -1.33 18.28 -0.15
N ILE A 24 -1.33 19.55 0.24
CA ILE A 24 -1.20 20.00 1.63
C ILE A 24 -2.36 19.45 2.46
N ARG A 25 -3.60 19.57 1.97
CA ARG A 25 -4.79 18.99 2.61
C ARG A 25 -4.61 17.50 2.84
N ARG A 26 -4.30 16.72 1.81
CA ARG A 26 -4.10 15.26 1.92
C ARG A 26 -2.96 14.90 2.89
N PHE A 27 -1.91 15.71 2.97
CA PHE A 27 -0.85 15.54 3.97
C PHE A 27 -1.38 15.79 5.39
N ARG A 28 -2.03 16.94 5.64
CA ARG A 28 -2.56 17.32 6.96
C ARG A 28 -3.60 16.33 7.50
N PHE A 29 -4.40 15.73 6.62
CA PHE A 29 -5.39 14.70 6.97
C PHE A 29 -4.84 13.25 6.94
N LEU A 30 -3.53 13.06 6.76
CA LEU A 30 -2.86 11.75 6.75
C LEU A 30 -3.31 10.80 5.63
N ASP A 31 -3.90 11.34 4.55
CA ASP A 31 -4.06 10.62 3.29
C ASP A 31 -2.70 10.40 2.59
N LEU A 32 -1.73 11.29 2.89
CA LEU A 32 -0.31 11.09 2.60
C LEU A 32 0.45 10.81 3.88
N ILE A 33 1.42 9.89 3.81
CA ILE A 33 2.08 9.34 4.98
C ILE A 33 3.43 10.05 5.14
N PRO A 34 3.64 10.81 6.21
CA PRO A 34 4.85 11.62 6.38
C PRO A 34 6.14 10.83 6.22
N SER A 35 6.21 9.62 6.80
CA SER A 35 7.42 8.80 6.79
C SER A 35 7.84 8.31 5.39
N LEU A 36 6.97 8.38 4.39
CA LEU A 36 7.34 8.06 3.00
C LEU A 36 8.11 9.21 2.34
N PHE A 37 8.12 10.40 2.94
CA PHE A 37 8.89 11.55 2.49
C PHE A 37 10.24 11.71 3.19
N ASP A 38 10.50 10.97 4.26
CA ASP A 38 11.72 11.10 5.10
C ASP A 38 13.01 11.07 4.25
N HIS A 39 13.04 10.21 3.25
CA HIS A 39 14.16 10.07 2.31
C HIS A 39 14.52 11.37 1.56
N MET A 40 13.54 12.25 1.35
CA MET A 40 13.69 13.51 0.62
C MET A 40 13.93 14.70 1.55
N TYR A 41 13.38 14.69 2.77
CA TYR A 41 13.37 15.83 3.70
C TYR A 41 14.17 15.61 5.00
N VAL A 42 14.87 14.49 5.18
CA VAL A 42 15.75 14.24 6.32
C VAL A 42 17.21 14.25 5.89
N ARG A 43 17.99 15.17 6.46
CA ARG A 43 19.44 15.25 6.22
C ARG A 43 20.16 13.97 6.65
N ASN A 44 21.23 13.65 5.93
CA ASN A 44 22.10 12.49 6.15
C ASN A 44 21.48 11.12 5.87
N GLY A 45 20.26 11.08 5.33
CA GLY A 45 19.55 9.85 4.92
C GLY A 45 18.53 9.37 5.94
N ALA A 46 17.70 8.41 5.52
CA ALA A 46 16.61 7.86 6.32
C ALA A 46 16.68 6.33 6.38
N PHE A 47 16.05 5.79 7.43
CA PHE A 47 15.70 4.39 7.55
C PHE A 47 14.23 4.24 7.20
N SER A 48 13.88 3.25 6.39
CA SER A 48 12.49 2.86 6.32
C SER A 48 12.08 2.24 7.66
N ARG A 49 10.93 2.67 8.18
CA ARG A 49 10.38 2.04 9.39
C ARG A 49 9.94 0.62 9.05
N LEU A 50 10.75 -0.36 9.46
CA LEU A 50 10.45 -1.78 9.30
C LEU A 50 9.63 -2.25 10.51
N LEU A 51 8.52 -2.95 10.25
CA LEU A 51 7.69 -3.53 11.32
C LEU A 51 8.43 -4.71 11.97
N MET A 52 8.46 -5.83 11.26
CA MET A 52 9.14 -7.07 11.66
C MET A 52 9.54 -7.80 10.39
N GLU A 53 10.80 -8.19 10.29
CA GLU A 53 11.33 -8.91 9.14
C GLU A 53 12.14 -10.12 9.60
N ASP A 54 12.18 -11.16 8.77
CA ASP A 54 13.18 -12.21 8.95
C ASP A 54 14.53 -11.71 8.45
N ILE A 55 15.44 -11.45 9.38
CA ILE A 55 16.80 -10.95 9.09
C ILE A 55 17.60 -11.97 8.27
N LYS A 56 17.20 -13.25 8.27
CA LYS A 56 17.88 -14.31 7.50
C LYS A 56 17.47 -14.34 6.03
N ILE A 57 16.43 -13.59 5.62
CA ILE A 57 16.01 -13.54 4.23
C ILE A 57 16.88 -12.52 3.48
N PRO A 58 17.45 -12.90 2.31
CA PRO A 58 18.32 -12.02 1.54
C PRO A 58 17.60 -10.78 0.97
N SER A 59 16.29 -10.89 0.72
CA SER A 59 15.43 -9.77 0.31
C SER A 59 14.67 -9.20 1.51
N SER A 60 15.01 -7.98 1.92
CA SER A 60 14.32 -7.28 3.00
C SER A 60 13.01 -6.66 2.54
N LEU A 61 12.15 -6.25 3.49
CA LEU A 61 10.93 -5.48 3.17
C LEU A 61 11.28 -4.20 2.40
N ASP A 62 12.46 -3.64 2.66
CA ASP A 62 13.01 -2.48 1.98
C ASP A 62 13.26 -2.71 0.49
N GLU A 63 13.67 -3.90 0.09
CA GLU A 63 13.87 -4.27 -1.31
C GLU A 63 12.54 -4.35 -2.04
N CYS A 64 11.54 -5.01 -1.42
CA CYS A 64 10.18 -5.10 -1.95
C CYS A 64 9.58 -3.72 -2.23
N MET A 65 9.86 -2.73 -1.37
CA MET A 65 9.38 -1.36 -1.50
C MET A 65 10.21 -0.47 -2.42
N SER A 66 11.38 -0.90 -2.90
CA SER A 66 12.34 0.01 -3.55
C SER A 66 11.78 0.71 -4.79
N LYS A 67 11.04 -0.01 -5.64
CA LYS A 67 10.41 0.56 -6.84
C LYS A 67 9.32 1.57 -6.50
N MET A 68 8.51 1.27 -5.48
CA MET A 68 7.46 2.17 -4.99
C MET A 68 8.07 3.43 -4.40
N ARG A 69 9.09 3.29 -3.54
CA ARG A 69 9.81 4.40 -2.91
C ARG A 69 10.51 5.28 -3.94
N SER A 70 11.17 4.69 -4.94
CA SER A 70 11.79 5.42 -6.05
C SER A 70 10.76 6.26 -6.82
N ALA A 71 9.56 5.72 -7.05
CA ALA A 71 8.48 6.46 -7.69
C ALA A 71 7.98 7.65 -6.85
N ILE A 72 7.74 7.43 -5.56
CA ILE A 72 7.29 8.48 -4.62
C ILE A 72 8.30 9.61 -4.56
N ASN A 73 9.57 9.27 -4.30
CA ASN A 73 10.64 10.24 -4.19
C ASN A 73 10.90 10.95 -5.54
N GLY A 74 10.80 10.24 -6.66
CA GLY A 74 10.90 10.82 -7.99
C GLY A 74 9.79 11.84 -8.26
N LEU A 75 8.55 11.58 -7.82
CA LEU A 75 7.44 12.54 -7.93
C LEU A 75 7.64 13.78 -7.07
N ILE A 76 8.15 13.61 -5.85
CA ILE A 76 8.53 14.74 -4.99
C ILE A 76 9.63 15.57 -5.65
N TYR A 77 10.68 14.92 -6.14
CA TYR A 77 11.75 15.64 -6.84
C TYR A 77 11.21 16.38 -8.07
N GLY A 78 10.34 15.74 -8.86
CA GLY A 78 9.68 16.39 -10.00
C GLY A 78 8.78 17.57 -9.61
N LEU A 79 8.10 17.50 -8.47
CA LEU A 79 7.28 18.59 -7.93
C LEU A 79 8.15 19.78 -7.53
N GLU A 80 9.12 19.56 -6.65
CA GLU A 80 9.98 20.65 -6.14
C GLU A 80 10.80 21.28 -7.28
N ASN A 81 11.25 20.47 -8.23
CA ASN A 81 11.97 20.98 -9.39
C ASN A 81 11.09 21.85 -10.29
N HIS A 82 9.81 21.50 -10.42
CA HIS A 82 8.85 22.31 -11.17
C HIS A 82 8.52 23.63 -10.46
N LEU A 83 8.47 23.62 -9.13
CA LEU A 83 8.14 24.78 -8.30
C LEU A 83 9.37 25.69 -8.04
N GLY A 84 10.57 25.24 -8.39
CA GLY A 84 11.82 25.95 -8.12
C GLY A 84 12.26 25.88 -6.66
N THR A 85 11.79 24.89 -5.92
CA THR A 85 11.90 24.77 -4.45
C THR A 85 12.74 23.57 -4.02
N ASN A 86 13.66 23.11 -4.89
CA ASN A 86 14.58 22.00 -4.63
C ASN A 86 15.44 22.20 -3.37
N GLY A 87 15.66 23.44 -2.92
CA GLY A 87 16.40 23.73 -1.68
C GLY A 87 15.79 23.08 -0.42
N LYS A 88 14.49 22.74 -0.45
CA LYS A 88 13.81 22.03 0.64
C LYS A 88 14.19 20.55 0.74
N LEU A 89 14.73 19.96 -0.34
CA LEU A 89 15.07 18.53 -0.42
C LEU A 89 16.39 18.21 0.28
N CYS A 90 16.46 18.48 1.58
CA CYS A 90 17.70 18.36 2.33
C CYS A 90 18.20 16.92 2.57
N GLY A 91 17.40 15.91 2.22
CA GLY A 91 17.84 14.50 2.16
C GLY A 91 18.52 14.12 0.83
N MET A 92 18.49 15.01 -0.16
CA MET A 92 19.06 14.79 -1.48
C MET A 92 20.38 15.56 -1.64
N GLU A 93 21.42 14.87 -2.12
CA GLU A 93 22.73 15.43 -2.41
C GLU A 93 23.21 14.91 -3.77
N ASN A 94 23.59 15.81 -4.70
CA ASN A 94 24.02 15.45 -6.05
C ASN A 94 23.04 14.51 -6.77
N GLU A 95 21.74 14.81 -6.69
CA GLU A 95 20.64 14.00 -7.24
C GLU A 95 20.58 12.57 -6.68
N CYS A 96 21.21 12.33 -5.53
CA CYS A 96 21.21 11.05 -4.85
C CYS A 96 20.56 11.18 -3.47
N VAL A 97 19.89 10.12 -3.04
CA VAL A 97 19.40 10.00 -1.66
C VAL A 97 20.19 8.91 -0.96
N THR A 98 20.52 9.16 0.31
CA THR A 98 21.12 8.15 1.17
C THR A 98 20.03 7.29 1.82
N GLU A 99 20.05 5.99 1.52
CA GLU A 99 19.24 4.98 2.21
C GLU A 99 20.14 4.14 3.13
N TYR A 100 19.70 3.94 4.37
CA TYR A 100 20.33 2.95 5.25
C TYR A 100 19.50 1.68 5.28
N ARG A 101 20.16 0.54 5.09
CA ARG A 101 19.54 -0.79 5.11
C ARG A 101 20.30 -1.70 6.04
N ARG A 102 19.59 -2.66 6.64
CA ARG A 102 20.23 -3.74 7.37
C ARG A 102 20.56 -4.88 6.41
N ASN A 103 21.77 -5.43 6.50
CA ASN A 103 22.14 -6.64 5.77
C ASN A 103 21.76 -7.91 6.56
N VAL A 104 21.97 -9.09 5.97
CA VAL A 104 21.66 -10.39 6.60
C VAL A 104 22.46 -10.63 7.89
N ASP A 105 23.64 -10.02 8.00
CA ASP A 105 24.50 -10.11 9.19
C ASP A 105 24.06 -9.16 10.32
N GLY A 106 23.07 -8.30 10.07
CA GLY A 106 22.55 -7.32 11.02
C GLY A 106 23.25 -5.96 10.99
N ASP A 107 24.27 -5.80 10.15
CA ASP A 107 25.01 -4.54 9.97
C ASP A 107 24.22 -3.53 9.14
N PHE A 108 24.49 -2.26 9.41
CA PHE A 108 23.92 -1.16 8.63
C PHE A 108 24.80 -0.85 7.43
N THR A 109 24.19 -0.96 6.25
CA THR A 109 24.79 -0.61 4.97
C THR A 109 24.19 0.70 4.48
N LYS A 110 25.06 1.62 4.07
CA LYS A 110 24.68 2.88 3.44
C LYS A 110 24.65 2.68 1.93
N THR A 111 23.51 2.95 1.31
CA THR A 111 23.32 2.89 -0.14
C THR A 111 22.97 4.28 -0.68
N LEU A 112 23.65 4.70 -1.74
CA LEU A 112 23.31 5.91 -2.49
C LEU A 112 22.39 5.53 -3.66
N MET A 113 21.19 6.11 -3.68
CA MET A 113 20.19 5.87 -4.71
C MET A 113 20.11 7.10 -5.61
N SER A 114 20.46 6.95 -6.89
CA SER A 114 20.29 8.02 -7.86
C SER A 114 18.81 8.27 -8.14
N MET A 115 18.41 9.54 -8.11
CA MET A 115 17.04 9.99 -8.25
C MET A 115 16.84 10.68 -9.57
N LYS A 116 15.67 10.47 -10.18
CA LYS A 116 15.25 11.18 -11.38
C LYS A 116 13.92 11.87 -11.11
N PRO A 117 13.76 13.13 -11.54
CA PRO A 117 12.50 13.82 -11.38
C PRO A 117 11.44 13.12 -12.23
N LEU A 118 10.32 12.75 -11.61
CA LEU A 118 9.17 12.16 -12.27
C LEU A 118 8.06 13.18 -12.35
N LYS A 119 7.48 13.32 -13.54
CA LYS A 119 6.35 14.19 -13.80
C LYS A 119 5.30 13.40 -14.58
N PRO A 120 4.02 13.38 -14.15
CA PRO A 120 2.94 12.86 -14.95
C PRO A 120 2.90 13.52 -16.34
N PRO A 121 2.68 12.75 -17.42
CA PRO A 121 2.69 13.27 -18.77
C PRO A 121 1.48 14.20 -18.99
N SER A 122 1.65 15.21 -19.84
CA SER A 122 0.50 15.99 -20.30
C SER A 122 -0.44 15.10 -21.14
N ALA A 123 -1.75 15.22 -20.91
CA ALA A 123 -2.76 14.47 -21.62
C ALA A 123 -4.02 15.32 -21.84
N LYS A 124 -5.01 14.79 -22.56
CA LYS A 124 -6.29 15.50 -22.76
C LYS A 124 -7.11 15.63 -21.48
N THR A 125 -7.02 14.65 -20.59
CA THR A 125 -7.68 14.64 -19.29
C THR A 125 -6.75 14.09 -18.21
N PRO A 126 -6.95 14.43 -16.93
CA PRO A 126 -6.16 13.89 -15.81
C PRO A 126 -6.20 12.35 -15.74
N GLU A 127 -7.33 11.73 -16.06
CA GLU A 127 -7.51 10.27 -16.09
C GLU A 127 -6.56 9.64 -17.12
N LEU A 128 -6.47 10.22 -18.32
CA LEU A 128 -5.58 9.70 -19.37
C LEU A 128 -4.10 9.88 -19.00
N SER A 129 -3.76 10.99 -18.33
CA SER A 129 -2.43 11.21 -17.77
C SER A 129 -2.10 10.15 -16.73
N PHE A 130 -3.01 9.90 -15.79
CA PHE A 130 -2.89 8.89 -14.75
C PHE A 130 -2.69 7.49 -15.34
N LEU A 131 -3.58 7.04 -16.24
CA LEU A 131 -3.52 5.71 -16.84
C LEU A 131 -2.21 5.49 -17.59
N SER A 132 -1.77 6.48 -18.38
CA SER A 132 -0.50 6.42 -19.11
C SER A 132 0.70 6.37 -18.17
N PHE A 133 0.71 7.23 -17.15
CA PHE A 133 1.80 7.31 -16.18
C PHE A 133 1.91 6.02 -15.35
N PHE A 134 0.79 5.55 -14.81
CA PHE A 134 0.72 4.35 -13.98
C PHE A 134 1.13 3.10 -14.76
N SER A 135 0.65 2.95 -16.00
CA SER A 135 1.05 1.85 -16.88
C SER A 135 2.55 1.90 -17.19
N LYS A 136 3.11 3.07 -17.50
CA LYS A 136 4.55 3.23 -17.76
C LYS A 136 5.39 2.90 -16.51
N LEU A 137 4.95 3.31 -15.33
CA LEU A 137 5.69 3.13 -14.10
C LEU A 137 5.71 1.67 -13.63
N PHE A 138 4.56 0.99 -13.70
CA PHE A 138 4.38 -0.34 -13.10
C PHE A 138 4.19 -1.48 -14.09
N ASN A 139 4.07 -1.19 -15.39
CA ASN A 139 3.71 -2.16 -16.42
C ASN A 139 2.41 -2.90 -16.07
N VAL A 140 1.39 -2.13 -15.68
CA VAL A 140 0.03 -2.59 -15.37
C VAL A 140 -0.95 -1.78 -16.20
N ASN A 141 -1.68 -2.44 -17.09
CA ASN A 141 -2.69 -1.78 -17.91
C ASN A 141 -4.01 -1.75 -17.15
N LEU A 142 -4.50 -0.54 -16.89
CA LEU A 142 -5.82 -0.28 -16.33
C LEU A 142 -6.75 0.06 -17.50
N GLU A 143 -7.92 -0.56 -17.59
CA GLU A 143 -8.84 -0.30 -18.72
C GLU A 143 -9.47 1.10 -18.58
N LYS A 144 -9.75 1.77 -19.69
CA LYS A 144 -10.25 3.16 -19.71
C LYS A 144 -11.65 3.34 -19.13
N ASP A 145 -12.51 2.34 -19.25
CA ASP A 145 -13.90 2.38 -18.75
C ASP A 145 -14.00 1.88 -17.29
N PHE A 146 -12.87 1.81 -16.59
CA PHE A 146 -12.80 1.34 -15.21
C PHE A 146 -13.69 2.16 -14.29
N LYS A 147 -14.72 1.52 -13.74
CA LYS A 147 -15.33 1.98 -12.49
C LYS A 147 -14.31 1.73 -11.37
N PRO A 148 -14.00 2.71 -10.50
CA PRO A 148 -13.02 2.54 -9.44
C PRO A 148 -13.61 1.63 -8.36
N LEU A 149 -13.47 0.32 -8.55
CA LEU A 149 -13.92 -0.71 -7.62
C LEU A 149 -12.76 -1.13 -6.72
N GLU A 150 -13.00 -1.25 -5.42
CA GLU A 150 -11.97 -1.61 -4.44
C GLU A 150 -11.31 -2.95 -4.73
N ILE A 151 -12.03 -3.87 -5.39
CA ILE A 151 -11.49 -5.16 -5.84
C ILE A 151 -10.36 -5.01 -6.87
N GLN A 152 -10.37 -3.94 -7.67
CA GLN A 152 -9.29 -3.65 -8.61
C GLN A 152 -8.06 -3.14 -7.86
N GLY A 153 -8.25 -2.26 -6.87
CA GLY A 153 -7.17 -1.83 -5.98
C GLY A 153 -6.50 -3.02 -5.29
N LEU A 154 -7.28 -4.01 -4.84
CA LEU A 154 -6.75 -5.28 -4.31
C LEU A 154 -5.96 -6.06 -5.37
N ALA A 155 -6.48 -6.20 -6.60
CA ALA A 155 -5.78 -6.91 -7.67
C ALA A 155 -4.44 -6.25 -8.02
N ILE A 156 -4.41 -4.92 -8.13
CA ILE A 156 -3.19 -4.15 -8.41
C ILE A 156 -2.19 -4.34 -7.27
N LEU A 157 -2.63 -4.22 -6.01
CA LEU A 157 -1.79 -4.45 -4.83
C LEU A 157 -1.11 -5.82 -4.91
N LEU A 158 -1.88 -6.89 -5.15
CA LEU A 158 -1.36 -8.25 -5.22
C LEU A 158 -0.39 -8.45 -6.38
N ILE A 159 -0.67 -7.85 -7.55
CA ILE A 159 0.23 -7.90 -8.72
C ILE A 159 1.55 -7.21 -8.44
N LEU A 160 1.52 -6.00 -7.87
CA LEU A 160 2.72 -5.24 -7.59
C LEU A 160 3.55 -5.90 -6.49
N TRP A 161 2.92 -6.30 -5.39
CA TRP A 161 3.59 -7.04 -4.32
C TRP A 161 4.22 -8.33 -4.84
N PHE A 162 3.48 -9.17 -5.58
CA PHE A 162 4.01 -10.44 -6.08
C PHE A 162 5.17 -10.24 -7.06
N ARG A 163 5.19 -9.15 -7.83
CA ARG A 163 6.33 -8.81 -8.72
C ARG A 163 7.58 -8.36 -7.97
N CYS A 164 7.40 -7.77 -6.78
CA CYS A 164 8.48 -7.19 -5.98
C CYS A 164 8.94 -8.10 -4.83
N SER A 165 8.14 -9.08 -4.42
CA SER A 165 8.48 -10.02 -3.36
C SER A 165 9.20 -11.25 -3.91
N SER A 166 10.52 -11.30 -3.73
CA SER A 166 11.33 -12.49 -4.04
C SER A 166 10.81 -13.72 -3.28
N HIS A 167 10.34 -13.52 -2.04
CA HIS A 167 9.83 -14.59 -1.22
C HIS A 167 8.54 -15.18 -1.80
N ALA A 168 7.57 -14.34 -2.19
CA ALA A 168 6.32 -14.81 -2.78
C ALA A 168 6.56 -15.55 -4.11
N GLN A 169 7.53 -15.10 -4.92
CA GLN A 169 7.91 -15.74 -6.19
C GLN A 169 8.60 -17.10 -5.98
N ASN A 170 9.37 -17.24 -4.90
CA ASN A 170 9.98 -18.52 -4.53
C ASN A 170 8.93 -19.52 -4.02
N GLU A 171 7.94 -19.06 -3.25
CA GLU A 171 6.90 -19.92 -2.65
C GLU A 171 5.81 -20.34 -3.65
N ALA A 172 5.54 -19.52 -4.67
CA ALA A 172 4.44 -19.74 -5.59
C ALA A 172 4.76 -19.30 -7.03
N LYS A 173 4.20 -20.02 -8.00
CA LYS A 173 4.35 -19.69 -9.44
C LYS A 173 3.58 -18.44 -9.84
N ASN A 174 2.47 -18.15 -9.15
CA ASN A 174 1.62 -16.98 -9.42
C ASN A 174 0.71 -16.70 -8.21
N ILE A 175 -0.01 -15.59 -8.26
CA ILE A 175 -0.93 -15.14 -7.19
C ILE A 175 -1.97 -16.20 -6.84
N LYS A 176 -2.50 -16.97 -7.81
CA LYS A 176 -3.52 -18.00 -7.55
C LYS A 176 -2.99 -19.19 -6.76
N THR A 177 -1.67 -19.34 -6.64
CA THR A 177 -1.02 -20.40 -5.86
C THR A 177 -0.27 -19.86 -4.65
N SER A 178 -0.22 -18.54 -4.45
CA SER A 178 0.43 -17.91 -3.29
C SER A 178 -0.45 -18.03 -2.04
N PRO A 179 0.03 -18.68 -0.96
CA PRO A 179 -0.72 -18.83 0.28
C PRO A 179 -1.15 -17.48 0.89
N VAL A 180 -0.22 -16.53 0.95
CA VAL A 180 -0.46 -15.21 1.54
C VAL A 180 -1.41 -14.39 0.67
N ALA A 181 -1.24 -14.40 -0.66
CA ALA A 181 -2.13 -13.67 -1.57
C ALA A 181 -3.58 -14.16 -1.48
N LEU A 182 -3.74 -15.48 -1.46
CA LEU A 182 -5.03 -16.15 -1.36
C LEU A 182 -5.69 -15.87 0.00
N ALA A 183 -4.93 -15.94 1.10
CA ALA A 183 -5.43 -15.61 2.44
C ALA A 183 -5.91 -14.15 2.52
N LEU A 184 -5.11 -13.19 2.03
CA LEU A 184 -5.48 -11.78 1.98
C LEU A 184 -6.74 -11.54 1.15
N SER A 185 -6.80 -12.13 -0.04
CA SER A 185 -7.95 -12.01 -0.95
C SER A 185 -9.22 -12.56 -0.30
N CYS A 186 -9.14 -13.78 0.23
CA CYS A 186 -10.25 -14.46 0.88
C CYS A 186 -10.80 -13.66 2.06
N CYS A 187 -9.93 -13.21 2.97
CA CYS A 187 -10.34 -12.43 4.14
C CYS A 187 -10.91 -11.07 3.73
N THR A 188 -10.31 -10.37 2.77
CA THR A 188 -10.78 -9.06 2.31
C THR A 188 -12.17 -9.16 1.67
N ILE A 189 -12.39 -10.15 0.80
CA ILE A 189 -13.67 -10.39 0.14
C ILE A 189 -14.73 -10.73 1.19
N ALA A 190 -14.43 -11.66 2.11
CA ALA A 190 -15.35 -12.03 3.17
C ALA A 190 -15.72 -10.83 4.06
N MET A 191 -14.73 -9.99 4.41
CA MET A 191 -14.96 -8.77 5.18
C MET A 191 -15.87 -7.78 4.47
N ASN A 192 -15.67 -7.57 3.17
CA ASN A 192 -16.55 -6.72 2.38
C ASN A 192 -17.98 -7.27 2.34
N SER A 193 -18.14 -8.57 2.06
CA SER A 193 -19.45 -9.21 2.03
C SER A 193 -20.17 -9.15 3.38
N ASN A 194 -19.45 -9.39 4.48
CA ASN A 194 -20.01 -9.30 5.84
C ASN A 194 -20.46 -7.87 6.17
N ARG A 195 -19.69 -6.86 5.76
CA ARG A 195 -20.04 -5.44 5.90
C ARG A 195 -21.29 -5.08 5.12
N GLU A 196 -21.39 -5.52 3.88
CA GLU A 196 -22.58 -5.27 3.07
C GLU A 196 -23.83 -5.97 3.61
N PHE A 197 -23.69 -7.22 4.07
CA PHE A 197 -24.79 -8.00 4.62
C PHE A 197 -25.36 -7.37 5.89
N LEU A 198 -24.50 -7.05 6.85
CA LEU A 198 -24.92 -6.51 8.15
C LEU A 198 -25.27 -5.02 8.07
N GLY A 199 -24.66 -4.26 7.15
CA GLY A 199 -25.05 -2.86 6.88
C GLY A 199 -26.43 -2.68 6.25
N ARG A 200 -27.02 -3.75 5.68
CA ARG A 200 -28.41 -3.77 5.19
C ARG A 200 -29.42 -4.03 6.31
N ASN A 201 -29.01 -4.67 7.40
CA ASN A 201 -29.85 -4.99 8.56
C ASN A 201 -29.74 -3.89 9.63
N ARG A 202 -30.06 -2.63 9.27
CA ARG A 202 -29.90 -1.44 10.14
C ARG A 202 -30.80 -1.41 11.36
N ASP A 203 -31.77 -2.33 11.48
CA ASP A 203 -32.73 -2.37 12.59
C ASP A 203 -32.21 -3.12 13.83
N VAL A 204 -30.98 -3.65 13.80
CA VAL A 204 -30.34 -4.25 14.98
C VAL A 204 -29.37 -3.21 15.56
N ASP A 205 -29.88 -2.43 16.52
CA ASP A 205 -29.06 -1.68 17.49
C ASP A 205 -28.11 -2.66 18.20
N GLY A 206 -26.92 -2.88 17.66
CA GLY A 206 -26.01 -3.88 18.20
C GLY A 206 -24.69 -3.98 17.44
N ASP A 207 -23.64 -3.45 18.05
CA ASP A 207 -22.22 -3.83 17.99
C ASP A 207 -21.73 -4.77 16.86
N PHE A 208 -22.04 -4.41 15.62
CA PHE A 208 -21.73 -5.19 14.43
C PHE A 208 -20.22 -5.43 14.28
N ALA A 209 -19.40 -4.44 14.68
CA ALA A 209 -17.96 -4.56 14.70
C ALA A 209 -17.48 -5.68 15.64
N ASN A 210 -18.08 -5.82 16.82
CA ASN A 210 -17.76 -6.93 17.73
C ASN A 210 -18.26 -8.28 17.25
N SER A 211 -19.40 -8.33 16.54
CA SER A 211 -19.87 -9.57 15.90
C SER A 211 -18.88 -10.06 14.83
N ILE A 212 -18.46 -9.18 13.91
CA ILE A 212 -17.40 -9.51 12.94
C ILE A 212 -16.13 -9.95 13.63
N ARG A 213 -15.63 -9.16 14.59
CA ARG A 213 -14.38 -9.47 15.30
C ARG A 213 -14.43 -10.85 15.95
N THR A 214 -15.51 -11.15 16.68
CA THR A 214 -15.72 -12.44 17.33
C THR A 214 -15.78 -13.59 16.32
N HIS A 215 -16.43 -13.38 15.17
CA HIS A 215 -16.48 -14.37 14.10
C HIS A 215 -15.09 -14.64 13.50
N LEU A 216 -14.35 -13.59 13.13
CA LEU A 216 -12.98 -13.72 12.61
C LEU A 216 -12.05 -14.42 13.61
N ASP A 217 -12.22 -14.12 14.90
CA ASP A 217 -11.44 -14.76 15.96
C ASP A 217 -11.71 -16.27 16.05
N LYS A 218 -12.98 -16.67 15.98
CA LYS A 218 -13.35 -18.10 15.93
C LYS A 218 -12.78 -18.78 14.68
N CYS A 219 -12.86 -18.13 13.52
CA CYS A 219 -12.29 -18.66 12.28
C CYS A 219 -10.77 -18.82 12.37
N ALA A 220 -10.08 -17.88 13.04
CA ALA A 220 -8.65 -17.95 13.26
C ALA A 220 -8.28 -19.09 14.23
N ASP A 221 -9.11 -19.37 15.25
CA ASP A 221 -8.92 -20.52 16.14
C ASP A 221 -9.09 -21.85 15.40
N VAL A 222 -10.09 -21.95 14.52
CA VAL A 222 -10.29 -23.12 13.66
C VAL A 222 -9.10 -23.30 12.71
N ALA A 223 -8.63 -22.22 12.08
CA ALA A 223 -7.48 -22.27 11.19
C ALA A 223 -6.21 -22.73 11.92
N LYS A 224 -5.95 -22.17 13.10
CA LYS A 224 -4.85 -22.58 13.97
C LYS A 224 -4.96 -24.05 14.36
N SER A 225 -6.12 -24.48 14.83
CA SER A 225 -6.37 -25.87 15.23
C SER A 225 -6.06 -26.83 14.10
N ASN A 226 -6.62 -26.60 12.91
CA ASN A 226 -6.38 -27.43 11.73
C ASN A 226 -4.90 -27.46 11.32
N CYS A 227 -4.19 -26.34 11.44
CA CYS A 227 -2.77 -26.26 11.08
C CYS A 227 -1.88 -27.03 12.08
N CYS A 228 -2.23 -26.97 13.37
CA CYS A 228 -1.43 -27.51 14.47
C CYS A 228 -1.75 -28.97 14.83
N GLN A 229 -2.62 -29.66 14.06
CA GLN A 229 -2.89 -31.09 14.26
C GLN A 229 -1.62 -31.94 14.08
N ASP A 230 -0.70 -31.50 13.23
CA ASP A 230 0.58 -32.15 12.95
C ASP A 230 1.71 -31.48 13.77
N VAL A 231 2.45 -32.24 14.58
CA VAL A 231 3.45 -31.72 15.54
C VAL A 231 4.54 -30.93 14.83
N ASN A 232 4.93 -31.35 13.61
CA ASN A 232 5.95 -30.68 12.80
C ASN A 232 5.48 -29.35 12.17
N LYS A 233 4.18 -29.05 12.21
CA LYS A 233 3.58 -27.84 11.62
C LYS A 233 3.24 -26.75 12.65
N ARG A 234 3.60 -26.97 13.93
CA ARG A 234 3.32 -26.07 15.06
C ARG A 234 4.28 -24.89 15.20
N SER A 235 5.36 -24.85 14.44
CA SER A 235 6.35 -23.78 14.54
C SER A 235 5.80 -22.46 14.00
N PHE A 236 6.11 -21.38 14.73
CA PHE A 236 6.00 -20.02 14.22
C PHE A 236 6.87 -19.87 12.98
N CYS A 237 6.34 -19.25 11.93
CA CYS A 237 7.08 -19.03 10.70
C CYS A 237 7.11 -17.55 10.36
N ILE A 238 8.28 -16.98 10.59
CA ILE A 238 8.58 -15.58 10.38
C ILE A 238 8.46 -15.19 8.90
N GLU A 239 8.66 -16.13 7.97
CA GLU A 239 8.53 -15.93 6.53
C GLU A 239 7.12 -15.46 6.12
N GLN A 240 6.06 -16.05 6.69
CA GLN A 240 4.69 -15.60 6.40
C GLN A 240 4.40 -14.23 7.02
N VAL A 241 4.97 -13.95 8.19
CA VAL A 241 4.86 -12.61 8.82
C VAL A 241 5.57 -11.57 7.96
N HIS A 242 6.74 -11.90 7.42
CA HIS A 242 7.49 -11.04 6.51
C HIS A 242 6.66 -10.71 5.27
N GLN A 243 6.12 -11.72 4.56
CA GLN A 243 5.25 -11.48 3.40
C GLN A 243 4.00 -10.65 3.72
N LEU A 244 3.38 -10.84 4.89
CA LEU A 244 2.25 -10.02 5.33
C LEU A 244 2.66 -8.55 5.55
N ASN A 245 3.86 -8.32 6.11
CA ASN A 245 4.41 -6.98 6.29
C ASN A 245 4.82 -6.33 4.96
N GLU A 246 5.29 -7.10 3.97
CA GLU A 246 5.51 -6.61 2.61
C GLU A 246 4.18 -6.12 2.01
N LEU A 247 3.10 -6.88 2.14
CA LEU A 247 1.77 -6.50 1.65
C LEU A 247 1.23 -5.24 2.34
N GLN A 248 1.40 -5.13 3.66
CA GLN A 248 1.00 -3.93 4.39
C GLN A 248 1.79 -2.70 3.91
N SER A 249 3.10 -2.85 3.74
CA SER A 249 3.97 -1.78 3.25
C SER A 249 3.62 -1.38 1.81
N MET A 250 3.39 -2.36 0.94
CA MET A 250 3.01 -2.13 -0.45
C MET A 250 1.64 -1.48 -0.57
N ALA A 251 0.66 -1.89 0.25
CA ALA A 251 -0.67 -1.26 0.30
C ALA A 251 -0.57 0.21 0.74
N THR A 252 0.31 0.48 1.70
CA THR A 252 0.61 1.81 2.24
C THR A 252 1.25 2.71 1.19
N GLY A 253 2.33 2.25 0.56
CA GLY A 253 3.00 2.99 -0.50
C GLY A 253 2.13 3.18 -1.75
N LEU A 254 1.34 2.17 -2.14
CA LEU A 254 0.47 2.26 -3.30
C LEU A 254 -0.66 3.28 -3.10
N LYS A 255 -1.35 3.27 -1.95
CA LYS A 255 -2.39 4.26 -1.63
C LYS A 255 -1.82 5.67 -1.63
N HIS A 256 -0.67 5.84 -0.99
CA HIS A 256 0.05 7.11 -0.95
C HIS A 256 0.40 7.60 -2.35
N LEU A 257 1.00 6.74 -3.17
CA LEU A 257 1.41 7.07 -4.52
C LEU A 257 0.21 7.46 -5.40
N VAL A 258 -0.87 6.69 -5.36
CA VAL A 258 -2.10 7.04 -6.11
C VAL A 258 -2.64 8.38 -5.63
N ALA A 259 -2.69 8.60 -4.32
CA ALA A 259 -3.15 9.85 -3.75
C ALA A 259 -2.28 11.06 -4.18
N MET A 260 -0.97 10.88 -4.36
CA MET A 260 -0.11 11.91 -4.94
C MET A 260 -0.38 12.15 -6.42
N ILE A 261 -0.41 11.08 -7.24
CA ILE A 261 -0.60 11.21 -8.68
C ILE A 261 -1.96 11.84 -9.01
N GLU A 262 -2.99 11.51 -8.23
CA GLU A 262 -4.31 12.13 -8.33
C GLU A 262 -4.27 13.65 -8.24
N VAL A 263 -3.41 14.22 -7.39
CA VAL A 263 -3.22 15.67 -7.27
C VAL A 263 -2.30 16.21 -8.36
N LEU A 264 -1.23 15.50 -8.66
CA LEU A 264 -0.20 15.97 -9.59
C LEU A 264 -0.67 15.97 -11.05
N CYS A 265 -1.48 15.01 -11.48
CA CYS A 265 -2.00 14.95 -12.85
C CYS A 265 -2.79 16.22 -13.24
N PRO A 266 -3.82 16.65 -12.50
CA PRO A 266 -4.51 17.92 -12.76
C PRO A 266 -3.59 19.14 -12.61
N PHE A 267 -2.74 19.15 -11.56
CA PHE A 267 -1.84 20.27 -11.28
C PHE A 267 -0.94 20.59 -12.49
N TYR A 268 -0.26 19.59 -13.05
CA TYR A 268 0.63 19.79 -14.19
C TYR A 268 -0.07 20.05 -15.53
N MET A 269 -1.37 19.76 -15.62
CA MET A 269 -2.18 20.10 -16.78
C MET A 269 -2.74 21.51 -16.72
N SER A 270 -2.86 22.09 -15.53
CA SER A 270 -3.37 23.44 -15.36
C SER A 270 -2.34 24.49 -15.78
N SER A 271 -2.77 25.43 -16.63
CA SER A 271 -1.94 26.55 -17.09
C SER A 271 -1.79 27.66 -16.04
N SER A 272 -2.50 27.57 -14.92
CA SER A 272 -2.39 28.50 -13.79
C SER A 272 -2.02 27.74 -12.52
N ASN A 273 -0.99 28.20 -11.80
CA ASN A 273 -0.61 27.73 -10.45
C ASN A 273 -1.71 27.91 -9.37
N LYS A 274 -2.94 28.22 -9.76
CA LYS A 274 -4.13 28.41 -8.92
C LYS A 274 -5.17 27.33 -9.24
N PHE A 275 -4.85 26.06 -9.01
CA PHE A 275 -5.85 25.00 -9.12
C PHE A 275 -6.71 24.98 -7.85
N ASP A 276 -7.71 25.88 -7.80
CA ASP A 276 -8.62 26.06 -6.65
C ASP A 276 -9.89 25.18 -6.72
N SER A 277 -10.07 24.32 -7.73
CA SER A 277 -11.31 23.56 -7.88
C SER A 277 -11.24 22.14 -7.30
N CYS A 278 -11.76 22.00 -6.08
CA CYS A 278 -12.11 20.70 -5.45
C CYS A 278 -13.04 19.80 -6.29
N SER A 279 -13.58 20.28 -7.42
CA SER A 279 -14.55 19.53 -8.24
C SER A 279 -13.94 18.38 -9.03
N HIS A 280 -12.65 18.43 -9.38
CA HIS A 280 -11.98 17.35 -10.15
C HIS A 280 -11.63 16.12 -9.31
N PHE A 281 -11.68 16.21 -7.98
CA PHE A 281 -11.29 15.12 -7.06
C PHE A 281 -12.47 14.27 -6.57
N ARG A 282 -13.65 14.39 -7.19
CA ARG A 282 -14.87 13.70 -6.72
C ARG A 282 -14.80 12.17 -6.81
N ASN A 283 -13.96 11.61 -7.68
CA ASN A 283 -13.79 10.17 -7.82
C ASN A 283 -12.30 9.83 -7.87
N PRO A 284 -11.81 8.89 -7.04
CA PRO A 284 -10.43 8.42 -7.12
C PRO A 284 -10.20 7.68 -8.44
N PHE A 285 -8.96 7.73 -8.95
CA PHE A 285 -8.60 6.96 -10.14
C PHE A 285 -8.52 5.46 -9.84
N ILE A 286 -8.15 5.11 -8.59
CA ILE A 286 -8.19 3.74 -8.07
C ILE A 286 -8.80 3.76 -6.67
N SER A 287 -9.88 3.01 -6.46
CA SER A 287 -10.43 2.77 -5.13
C SER A 287 -9.70 1.62 -4.44
N PHE A 288 -9.52 1.73 -3.13
CA PHE A 288 -8.89 0.69 -2.31
C PHE A 288 -9.77 0.35 -1.12
N TYR A 289 -9.80 -0.92 -0.74
CA TYR A 289 -10.33 -1.30 0.56
C TYR A 289 -9.55 -0.60 1.69
N PRO A 290 -10.23 -0.10 2.73
CA PRO A 290 -9.56 0.49 3.88
C PRO A 290 -8.72 -0.57 4.62
N PHE A 291 -7.69 -0.13 5.34
CA PHE A 291 -6.74 -1.05 5.99
C PHE A 291 -7.39 -2.01 6.98
N TRP A 292 -8.40 -1.55 7.71
CA TRP A 292 -9.16 -2.37 8.65
C TRP A 292 -9.97 -3.49 7.96
N MET A 293 -10.21 -3.39 6.64
CA MET A 293 -10.81 -4.49 5.85
C MET A 293 -9.75 -5.43 5.28
N LEU A 294 -8.67 -4.86 4.72
CA LEU A 294 -7.55 -5.64 4.16
C LEU A 294 -6.87 -6.50 5.24
N PHE A 295 -6.63 -5.93 6.42
CA PHE A 295 -5.88 -6.54 7.51
C PHE A 295 -6.72 -6.63 8.79
N ALA A 296 -7.99 -7.02 8.64
CA ALA A 296 -8.95 -7.10 9.74
C ALA A 296 -8.50 -8.01 10.91
N SER A 297 -7.77 -9.08 10.60
CA SER A 297 -7.16 -9.97 11.60
C SER A 297 -5.85 -10.55 11.08
N GLY A 298 -4.73 -10.04 11.59
CA GLY A 298 -3.40 -10.58 11.28
C GLY A 298 -3.26 -12.05 11.69
N ARG A 299 -3.92 -12.45 12.79
CA ARG A 299 -3.96 -13.84 13.27
C ARG A 299 -4.66 -14.76 12.28
N LEU A 300 -5.82 -14.34 11.77
CA LEU A 300 -6.56 -15.10 10.77
C LEU A 300 -5.75 -15.24 9.47
N LEU A 301 -5.23 -14.11 8.96
CA LEU A 301 -4.41 -14.08 7.74
C LEU A 301 -3.21 -15.03 7.86
N TYR A 302 -2.50 -14.97 8.98
CA TYR A 302 -1.36 -15.84 9.26
C TYR A 302 -1.77 -17.32 9.23
N TRP A 303 -2.79 -17.73 9.97
CA TRP A 303 -3.16 -19.15 10.07
C TRP A 303 -3.77 -19.71 8.78
N VAL A 304 -4.58 -18.93 8.06
CA VAL A 304 -5.09 -19.34 6.74
C VAL A 304 -3.94 -19.47 5.74
N SER A 305 -2.99 -18.53 5.73
CA SER A 305 -1.80 -18.63 4.88
C SER A 305 -0.98 -19.88 5.20
N ARG A 306 -0.71 -20.14 6.49
CA ARG A 306 0.02 -21.35 6.93
C ARG A 306 -0.67 -22.65 6.53
N LEU A 307 -2.00 -22.69 6.57
CA LEU A 307 -2.76 -23.83 6.07
C LEU A 307 -2.57 -24.03 4.57
N LEU A 308 -2.69 -22.96 3.80
CA LEU A 308 -2.54 -23.01 2.34
C LEU A 308 -1.10 -23.37 1.93
N GLN A 309 -0.10 -22.92 2.68
CA GLN A 309 1.30 -23.29 2.46
C GLN A 309 1.52 -24.81 2.51
N ASN A 310 0.82 -25.49 3.43
CA ASN A 310 0.89 -26.95 3.62
C ASN A 310 0.04 -27.76 2.62
N ILE A 311 -0.61 -27.10 1.66
CA ILE A 311 -1.45 -27.72 0.63
C ILE A 311 -0.71 -27.64 -0.71
N ASP A 312 -0.93 -28.64 -1.57
CA ASP A 312 -0.40 -28.64 -2.93
C ASP A 312 -0.80 -27.35 -3.67
N PRO A 313 0.16 -26.65 -4.35
CA PRO A 313 -0.12 -25.40 -5.03
C PRO A 313 -1.35 -25.41 -5.95
N SER A 314 -1.66 -26.53 -6.60
CA SER A 314 -2.81 -26.64 -7.51
C SER A 314 -4.17 -26.65 -6.79
N GLU A 315 -4.20 -27.08 -5.53
CA GLU A 315 -5.42 -27.21 -4.73
C GLU A 315 -5.74 -25.96 -3.89
N ARG A 316 -4.74 -25.11 -3.63
CA ARG A 316 -4.85 -23.94 -2.73
C ARG A 316 -6.04 -23.04 -3.06
N PHE A 317 -6.20 -22.69 -4.34
CA PHE A 317 -7.31 -21.84 -4.78
C PHE A 317 -8.67 -22.50 -4.53
N HIS A 318 -8.79 -23.79 -4.85
CA HIS A 318 -10.02 -24.56 -4.63
C HIS A 318 -10.37 -24.66 -3.14
N LYS A 319 -9.37 -24.89 -2.28
CA LYS A 319 -9.53 -24.88 -0.82
C LYS A 319 -10.04 -23.54 -0.31
N VAL A 320 -9.52 -22.44 -0.83
CA VAL A 320 -10.00 -21.10 -0.47
C VAL A 320 -11.45 -20.90 -0.87
N MET A 321 -11.81 -21.19 -2.12
CA MET A 321 -13.14 -20.92 -2.63
C MET A 321 -14.22 -21.79 -2.00
N ASN A 322 -13.93 -23.08 -1.79
CA ASN A 322 -14.96 -24.05 -1.39
C ASN A 322 -15.00 -24.31 0.11
N GLU A 323 -13.95 -23.95 0.85
CA GLU A 323 -13.90 -24.19 2.29
C GLU A 323 -13.73 -22.92 3.11
N TRP A 324 -12.71 -22.11 2.84
CA TRP A 324 -12.39 -20.97 3.71
C TRP A 324 -13.33 -19.80 3.50
N LEU A 325 -13.58 -19.39 2.25
CA LEU A 325 -14.47 -18.27 1.97
C LEU A 325 -15.87 -18.49 2.58
N PRO A 326 -16.55 -19.64 2.38
CA PRO A 326 -17.85 -19.88 3.00
C PRO A 326 -17.84 -19.88 4.53
N LYS A 327 -16.73 -20.28 5.17
CA LYS A 327 -16.57 -20.27 6.64
C LYS A 327 -16.36 -18.87 7.21
N LEU A 328 -15.87 -17.93 6.41
CA LEU A 328 -15.61 -16.54 6.81
C LEU A 328 -16.82 -15.62 6.61
N LEU A 329 -17.85 -16.09 5.91
CA LEU A 329 -19.09 -15.36 5.72
C LEU A 329 -20.00 -15.56 6.92
N ILE A 330 -20.45 -14.45 7.51
CA ILE A 330 -21.45 -14.45 8.57
C ILE A 330 -22.79 -14.84 7.94
N ARG A 331 -23.49 -15.77 8.58
CA ARG A 331 -24.80 -16.26 8.17
C ARG A 331 -25.90 -15.65 9.03
#